data_AF-A0A927E303-F1
#
_entry.id   AF-A0A927E303-F1
#
_cell.length_a   1.000
_cell.length_b   1.000
_cell.length_c   1.000
_cell.angle_alpha   90.00
_cell.angle_beta   90.00
_cell.angle_gamma   90.00
#
_symmetry.space_group_name_H-M   'P 1'
#
loop_
_entity.id
_entity.type
_entity.pdbx_description
1 polymer ?
#
loop_
_entity_poly.entity_id
_entity_poly.type
_entity_poly.pdbx_seq_one_letter_code
_entity_poly.pdbx_strand_id
1 'polypeptide(L)'
;MLWHKLPKSIYFRRGSLPIALDEVITDGHKRALIVTDRFLFNNGYADQITSVLKAAGVETEVFFEVEADPTLTIVRKGADRQTPLNQT
;
A
#
# COMPACT_ATOMS: atom_id res chain seq x y z
N MET A 1 -6.11 33.41 -7.31
CA MET A 1 -4.96 32.55 -7.68
C MET A 1 -5.44 31.10 -7.60
N LEU A 2 -5.28 30.32 -8.66
CA LEU A 2 -5.65 28.90 -8.68
C LEU A 2 -4.42 28.04 -8.37
N TRP A 3 -4.62 26.85 -7.81
CA TRP A 3 -3.56 25.88 -7.57
C TRP A 3 -3.73 24.64 -8.43
N HIS A 4 -2.59 24.07 -8.81
CA HIS A 4 -2.51 22.75 -9.42
C HIS A 4 -1.70 21.85 -8.49
N LYS A 5 -2.36 20.93 -7.79
CA LYS A 5 -1.73 20.02 -6.82
C LYS A 5 -1.60 18.64 -7.44
N LEU A 6 -0.37 18.19 -7.60
CA LEU A 6 -0.02 16.85 -8.08
C LEU A 6 0.90 16.15 -7.08
N PRO A 7 0.90 14.82 -7.03
CA PRO A 7 1.94 14.06 -6.34
C PRO A 7 3.34 14.41 -6.87
N LYS A 8 4.35 14.29 -6.01
CA LYS A 8 5.76 14.52 -6.36
C LYS A 8 6.25 13.56 -7.45
N SER A 9 5.85 12.28 -7.35
CA SER A 9 6.26 11.20 -8.24
C SER A 9 5.01 10.52 -8.84
N ILE A 10 4.94 10.42 -10.17
CA ILE A 10 3.88 9.70 -10.90
C ILE A 10 4.54 8.72 -11.87
N TYR A 11 4.53 7.43 -11.54
CA TYR A 11 5.07 6.37 -12.40
C TYR A 11 3.99 5.77 -13.30
N PHE A 12 4.31 5.55 -14.58
CA PHE A 12 3.41 4.96 -15.57
C PHE A 12 4.17 4.02 -16.51
N ARG A 13 3.44 3.29 -17.38
CA ARG A 13 3.88 2.18 -18.26
C ARG A 13 3.80 0.79 -17.62
N ARG A 14 3.77 -0.24 -18.47
CA ARG A 14 3.73 -1.65 -18.05
C ARG A 14 5.05 -1.99 -17.34
N GLY A 15 4.95 -2.62 -16.17
CA GLY A 15 6.12 -3.00 -15.36
C GLY A 15 6.66 -1.88 -14.46
N SER A 16 5.94 -0.75 -14.32
CA SER A 16 6.37 0.35 -13.45
C SER A 16 6.29 0.02 -11.95
N LEU A 17 5.46 -0.93 -11.54
CA LEU A 17 5.20 -1.25 -10.13
C LEU A 17 6.47 -1.62 -9.33
N PRO A 18 7.28 -2.63 -9.72
CA PRO A 18 8.50 -2.95 -8.97
C PRO A 18 9.52 -1.81 -8.98
N ILE A 19 9.58 -1.01 -10.05
CA ILE A 19 10.48 0.16 -10.16
C ILE A 19 10.06 1.24 -9.16
N ALA A 20 8.75 1.50 -9.03
CA ALA A 20 8.23 2.48 -8.08
C ALA A 20 8.40 2.02 -6.61
N LEU A 21 8.29 0.72 -6.34
CA LEU A 21 8.49 0.17 -4.99
C LEU A 21 9.95 0.21 -4.54
N ASP A 22 10.92 0.31 -5.46
CA ASP A 22 12.33 0.51 -5.14
C ASP A 22 12.61 1.87 -4.46
N GLU A 23 11.82 2.90 -4.79
CA GLU A 23 11.86 4.20 -4.10
C GLU A 23 11.46 4.04 -2.63
N VAL A 24 10.44 3.22 -2.33
CA VAL A 24 9.99 2.96 -0.95
C VAL A 24 11.11 2.30 -0.11
N ILE A 25 11.89 1.44 -0.74
CA ILE A 25 13.03 0.74 -0.12
C ILE A 25 14.18 1.73 0.11
N THR A 26 14.50 2.54 -0.91
CA THR A 26 15.57 3.54 -0.89
C THR A 26 15.30 4.65 0.12
N ASP A 27 14.04 5.05 0.27
CA ASP A 27 13.58 6.04 1.26
C ASP A 27 13.64 5.49 2.70
N GLY A 28 13.95 4.19 2.89
CA GLY A 28 14.25 3.60 4.18
C GLY A 28 13.02 3.11 4.95
N HIS A 29 11.86 2.97 4.30
CA HIS A 29 10.67 2.45 4.95
C HIS A 29 10.84 0.98 5.33
N LYS A 30 10.51 0.63 6.59
CA LYS A 30 10.67 -0.73 7.13
C LYS A 30 9.39 -1.53 7.22
N ARG A 31 8.24 -0.84 7.18
CA ARG A 31 6.92 -1.43 7.34
C ARG A 31 5.94 -0.80 6.36
N ALA A 32 5.06 -1.61 5.81
CA ALA A 32 4.05 -1.18 4.85
C ALA A 32 2.70 -1.84 5.13
N LEU A 33 1.65 -1.02 5.20
CA LEU A 33 0.27 -1.49 5.22
C LEU A 33 -0.32 -1.36 3.82
N ILE A 34 -0.68 -2.49 3.21
CA ILE A 34 -1.29 -2.54 1.89
C ILE A 34 -2.81 -2.54 2.08
N VAL A 35 -3.47 -1.50 1.57
CA VAL A 35 -4.93 -1.34 1.63
C VAL A 35 -5.52 -1.71 0.28
N THR A 36 -6.43 -2.69 0.25
CA THR A 36 -7.03 -3.20 -0.97
C THR A 36 -8.44 -3.77 -0.71
N ASP A 37 -9.09 -4.30 -1.75
CA ASP A 37 -10.36 -5.00 -1.65
C ASP A 37 -10.15 -6.53 -1.66
N ARG A 38 -11.24 -7.29 -1.42
CA ARG A 38 -11.19 -8.76 -1.41
C ARG A 38 -10.90 -9.35 -2.79
N PHE A 39 -11.34 -8.70 -3.86
CA PHE A 39 -11.19 -9.23 -5.21
C PHE A 39 -9.73 -9.23 -5.65
N LEU A 40 -9.04 -8.11 -5.50
CA LEU A 40 -7.62 -7.97 -5.81
C LEU A 40 -6.76 -8.86 -4.92
N PHE A 41 -7.11 -8.98 -3.64
CA PHE A 41 -6.44 -9.90 -2.72
C PHE A 41 -6.60 -11.37 -3.15
N ASN A 42 -7.83 -11.82 -3.39
CA ASN A 42 -8.10 -13.23 -3.76
C ASN A 42 -7.52 -13.63 -5.11
N ASN A 43 -7.31 -12.68 -6.02
CA ASN A 43 -6.69 -12.92 -7.33
C ASN A 43 -5.16 -12.73 -7.33
N GLY A 44 -4.54 -12.51 -6.17
CA GLY A 44 -3.08 -12.45 -6.04
C GLY A 44 -2.43 -11.13 -6.53
N TYR A 45 -3.20 -10.06 -6.72
CA TYR A 45 -2.63 -8.76 -7.08
C TYR A 45 -1.83 -8.16 -5.93
N ALA A 46 -2.28 -8.37 -4.68
CA ALA A 46 -1.53 -7.96 -3.49
C ALA A 46 -0.19 -8.71 -3.36
N ASP A 47 -0.11 -9.94 -3.87
CA ASP A 47 1.10 -10.76 -3.81
C ASP A 47 2.23 -10.16 -4.66
N GLN A 48 1.88 -9.50 -5.77
CA GLN A 48 2.86 -8.79 -6.61
C GLN A 48 3.57 -7.66 -5.85
N ILE A 49 2.86 -7.01 -4.92
CA ILE A 49 3.41 -5.92 -4.10
C ILE A 49 4.18 -6.50 -2.91
N THR A 50 3.56 -7.43 -2.18
CA THR A 50 4.18 -8.01 -0.97
C THR A 50 5.45 -8.79 -1.29
N SER A 51 5.52 -9.49 -2.42
CA SER A 51 6.73 -10.23 -2.82
C SER A 51 7.93 -9.31 -3.00
N VAL A 52 7.76 -8.17 -3.67
CA VAL A 52 8.82 -7.17 -3.86
C VAL A 52 9.24 -6.56 -2.53
N LEU A 53 8.28 -6.14 -1.71
CA LEU A 53 8.55 -5.51 -0.41
C LEU A 53 9.22 -6.49 0.58
N LYS A 54 8.76 -7.74 0.64
CA LYS A 54 9.36 -8.78 1.49
C LYS A 54 10.77 -9.15 1.05
N ALA A 55 11.05 -9.20 -0.26
CA ALA A 55 12.39 -9.44 -0.78
C ALA A 55 13.38 -8.35 -0.34
N ALA A 56 12.89 -7.12 -0.12
CA ALA A 56 13.66 -6.01 0.41
C ALA A 56 13.68 -5.92 1.95
N GLY A 57 13.08 -6.89 2.65
CA GLY A 57 13.03 -6.92 4.11
C GLY A 57 12.04 -5.94 4.75
N VAL A 58 11.04 -5.48 3.99
CA VAL A 58 9.95 -4.65 4.51
C VAL A 58 8.84 -5.54 5.08
N GLU A 59 8.48 -5.33 6.34
CA GLU A 59 7.35 -6.03 6.95
C GLU A 59 6.03 -5.52 6.35
N THR A 60 5.18 -6.44 5.92
CA THR A 60 3.95 -6.11 5.20
C THR A 60 2.73 -6.73 5.85
N GLU A 61 1.69 -5.91 6.07
CA GLU A 61 0.34 -6.37 6.42
C GLU A 61 -0.63 -5.95 5.32
N VAL A 62 -1.67 -6.74 5.08
CA VAL A 62 -2.68 -6.45 4.04
C VAL A 62 -4.05 -6.30 4.70
N PHE A 63 -4.67 -5.15 4.51
CA PHE A 63 -6.05 -4.87 4.89
C PHE A 63 -6.93 -4.92 3.62
N PHE A 64 -7.75 -5.98 3.51
CA PHE A 64 -8.55 -6.28 2.30
C PHE A 64 -10.07 -6.15 2.51
N GLU A 65 -10.52 -5.52 3.61
CA GLU A 65 -11.95 -5.35 3.92
C GLU A 65 -12.60 -4.15 3.22
N VAL A 66 -11.89 -3.48 2.29
CA VAL A 66 -12.43 -2.31 1.60
C VAL A 66 -13.52 -2.74 0.63
N GLU A 67 -14.70 -2.11 0.76
CA GLU A 67 -15.85 -2.29 -0.12
C GLU A 67 -15.92 -1.13 -1.13
N ALA A 68 -16.75 -1.26 -2.17
CA ALA A 68 -16.84 -0.30 -3.27
C ALA A 68 -17.07 1.15 -2.80
N ASP A 69 -17.96 1.32 -1.80
CA ASP A 69 -18.20 2.59 -1.13
C ASP A 69 -17.59 2.52 0.29
N PRO A 70 -16.42 3.15 0.53
CA PRO A 70 -15.75 3.04 1.81
C PRO A 70 -16.54 3.75 2.92
N THR A 71 -16.84 3.01 3.99
CA THR A 71 -17.52 3.57 5.18
C THR A 71 -16.53 4.02 6.25
N LEU A 72 -16.95 4.94 7.13
CA LEU A 72 -16.14 5.39 8.26
C LEU A 72 -15.73 4.24 9.18
N THR A 73 -16.58 3.23 9.32
CA THR A 73 -16.29 2.02 10.10
C THR A 73 -15.10 1.26 9.51
N ILE A 74 -15.04 1.10 8.18
CA ILE A 74 -13.92 0.45 7.49
C ILE A 74 -12.64 1.26 7.68
N VAL A 75 -12.71 2.60 7.57
CA VAL A 75 -11.55 3.48 7.78
C VAL A 75 -11.00 3.34 9.20
N ARG A 76 -11.87 3.34 10.22
CA ARG A 76 -11.46 3.14 11.61
C ARG A 76 -10.78 1.79 11.83
N LYS A 77 -11.36 0.71 11.30
CA LYS A 77 -10.74 -0.61 11.33
C LYS A 77 -9.35 -0.61 10.67
N GLY A 78 -9.19 0.02 9.51
CA GLY A 78 -7.91 0.13 8.84
C GLY A 78 -6.86 0.90 9.66
N ALA A 79 -7.27 1.99 10.30
CA ALA A 79 -6.40 2.76 11.21
C ALA A 79 -6.01 1.95 12.47
N ASP A 80 -6.94 1.18 13.02
CA ASP A 80 -6.66 0.27 14.14
C ASP A 80 -5.63 -0.80 13.75
N ARG A 81 -5.63 -1.27 12.49
CA ARG A 81 -4.61 -2.19 11.96
C ARG A 81 -3.24 -1.54 11.75
N GLN A 82 -3.20 -0.25 11.43
CA GLN A 82 -1.95 0.49 11.29
C GLN A 82 -1.22 0.67 12.64
N THR A 83 -1.94 0.71 13.76
CA THR A 83 -1.37 1.05 15.06
C THR A 83 -0.40 -0.02 15.61
N PRO A 84 -0.73 -1.32 15.59
CA PRO A 84 0.20 -2.41 15.97
C PRO A 84 1.49 -2.42 15.15
N LEU A 85 1.40 -2.12 13.85
CA LEU A 85 2.56 -2.04 12.96
C LEU A 85 3.59 -1.00 13.41
N ASN A 86 3.26 -0.05 14.29
CA ASN A 86 4.20 0.98 14.76
C ASN A 86 4.76 0.72 16.16
N GLN A 87 4.40 -0.39 16.83
CA GLN A 87 4.68 -0.59 18.27
C GLN A 87 5.80 -1.60 18.60
N THR A 88 6.34 -2.33 17.62
CA THR A 88 7.54 -3.18 17.75
C THR A 88 8.78 -2.56 17.15
#